data_AF-A0A429MNA6-F1
#
_entry.id   AF-A0A429MNA6-F1
#
_cell.length_a   1.000
_cell.length_b   1.000
_cell.length_c   1.000
_cell.angle_alpha   90.00
_cell.angle_beta   90.00
_cell.angle_gamma   90.00
#
_symmetry.space_group_name_H-M   'P 1'
#
loop_
_entity.id
_entity.type
_entity.pdbx_description
1 polymer ?
#
loop_
_entity_poly.entity_id
_entity_poly.type
_entity_poly.pdbx_seq_one_letter_code
_entity_poly.pdbx_strand_id
1 'polypeptide(L)'
;KFFNIEFTKADYLSGVGQKAFIAELMPRHPLYVDMLPDDAKAAIGIVHPNTRPAYNLLLEEGLRYKGYVDIFDGGATLQADIENLRAIKESQSVTVQVEQTENIAVGDESYIVANDDYENYRAILVYSKPHQNILQLTKEQANQLNVENGSLVRVLSVHVKQVSSPEVVNKLKATEHFRMAVN
;
A
#
# COMPACT_ATOMS: atom_id res chain seq x y z
N LYS A 1 9.17 -18.10 25.43
CA LYS A 1 10.23 -17.55 24.55
C LYS A 1 10.97 -18.71 23.91
N PHE A 2 11.13 -18.72 22.59
CA PHE A 2 11.76 -19.84 21.87
C PHE A 2 13.28 -19.68 21.69
N PHE A 3 13.76 -18.43 21.64
CA PHE A 3 15.18 -18.10 21.44
C PHE A 3 15.59 -16.92 22.31
N ASN A 4 16.87 -16.86 22.65
CA ASN A 4 17.48 -15.77 23.42
C ASN A 4 18.29 -14.85 22.47
N ILE A 5 17.61 -14.32 21.45
CA ILE A 5 18.16 -13.35 20.51
C ILE A 5 17.35 -12.06 20.67
N GLU A 6 18.06 -10.95 20.80
CA GLU A 6 17.44 -9.61 20.82
C GLU A 6 16.75 -9.32 19.48
N PHE A 7 15.58 -8.70 19.53
CA PHE A 7 14.77 -8.39 18.36
C PHE A 7 15.57 -7.68 17.26
N THR A 8 16.36 -6.67 17.63
CA THR A 8 17.22 -5.91 16.70
C THR A 8 18.21 -6.77 15.93
N LYS A 9 18.72 -7.84 16.55
CA LYS A 9 19.62 -8.79 15.92
C LYS A 9 18.87 -9.73 14.98
N ALA A 10 17.66 -10.18 15.36
CA ALA A 10 16.82 -11.00 14.48
C ALA A 10 16.41 -10.23 13.22
N ASP A 11 15.98 -8.98 13.37
CA ASP A 11 15.64 -8.08 12.26
C ASP A 11 16.83 -7.86 11.32
N TYR A 12 18.01 -7.58 11.88
CA TYR A 12 19.22 -7.41 11.10
C TYR A 12 19.58 -8.66 10.28
N LEU A 13 19.57 -9.84 10.91
CA LEU A 13 19.88 -11.11 10.25
C LEU A 13 18.88 -11.43 9.11
N SER A 14 17.60 -11.14 9.34
CA SER A 14 16.56 -11.25 8.32
C SER A 14 16.82 -10.27 7.15
N GLY A 15 17.15 -9.02 7.47
CA GLY A 15 17.42 -7.96 6.50
C GLY A 15 18.64 -8.22 5.61
N VAL A 16 19.70 -8.85 6.13
CA VAL A 16 20.89 -9.23 5.35
C VAL A 16 20.76 -10.58 4.63
N GLY A 17 19.56 -11.17 4.62
CA GLY A 17 19.25 -12.39 3.86
C GLY A 17 19.71 -13.70 4.51
N GLN A 18 20.21 -13.66 5.75
CA GLN A 18 20.57 -14.86 6.50
C GLN A 18 19.32 -15.50 7.10
N LYS A 19 18.43 -16.05 6.27
CA LYS A 19 17.10 -16.54 6.69
C LYS A 19 17.09 -17.97 7.25
N ALA A 20 18.22 -18.68 7.22
CA ALA A 20 18.31 -20.07 7.66
C ALA A 20 17.91 -20.26 9.15
N PHE A 21 18.22 -19.28 10.01
CA PHE A 21 17.81 -19.28 11.41
C PHE A 21 16.28 -19.26 11.60
N ILE A 22 15.52 -18.75 10.62
CA ILE A 22 14.05 -18.64 10.71
C ILE A 22 13.41 -20.04 10.74
N ALA A 23 13.94 -20.99 9.97
CA ALA A 23 13.45 -22.36 9.96
C ALA A 23 13.70 -23.07 11.30
N GLU A 24 14.79 -22.71 11.99
CA GLU A 24 15.07 -23.18 13.35
C GLU A 24 14.19 -22.46 14.39
N LEU A 25 13.79 -21.20 14.11
CA LEU A 25 12.98 -20.33 14.97
C LEU A 25 11.51 -20.74 15.09
N MET A 26 10.94 -21.33 14.04
CA MET A 26 9.50 -21.53 13.97
C MET A 26 9.03 -22.67 14.89
N PRO A 27 8.04 -22.42 15.76
CA PRO A 27 7.47 -23.46 16.58
C PRO A 27 6.84 -24.52 15.66
N ARG A 28 7.18 -25.80 15.90
CA ARG A 28 6.63 -26.93 15.13
C ARG A 28 5.15 -27.20 15.43
N HIS A 29 4.62 -26.57 16.47
CA HIS A 29 3.25 -26.74 16.95
C HIS A 29 2.59 -25.37 17.13
N PRO A 30 1.25 -25.29 17.07
CA PRO A 30 0.53 -24.06 17.33
C PRO A 30 0.86 -23.44 18.70
N LEU A 31 0.88 -22.12 18.75
CA LEU A 31 0.97 -21.35 20.00
C LEU A 31 -0.44 -20.97 20.46
N TYR A 32 -0.78 -21.31 21.70
CA TYR A 32 -2.04 -20.90 22.29
C TYR A 32 -1.95 -19.46 22.77
N VAL A 33 -2.76 -18.58 22.17
CA VAL A 33 -2.75 -17.14 22.49
C VAL A 33 -3.06 -16.89 23.97
N ASP A 34 -3.95 -17.67 24.59
CA ASP A 34 -4.32 -17.52 26.00
C ASP A 34 -3.15 -17.74 26.96
N MET A 35 -2.14 -18.50 26.53
CA MET A 35 -0.94 -18.78 27.30
C MET A 35 0.15 -17.70 27.15
N LEU A 36 -0.07 -16.69 26.30
CA LEU A 36 0.86 -15.58 26.15
C LEU A 36 0.68 -14.56 27.30
N PRO A 37 1.76 -13.85 27.67
CA PRO A 37 1.67 -12.64 28.48
C PRO A 37 0.72 -11.59 27.88
N ASP A 38 0.08 -10.77 28.72
CA ASP A 38 -0.92 -9.80 28.28
C ASP A 38 -0.37 -8.73 27.34
N ASP A 39 0.88 -8.32 27.53
CA ASP A 39 1.59 -7.39 26.64
C ASP A 39 1.82 -8.01 25.24
N ALA A 40 2.19 -9.29 25.18
CA ALA A 40 2.32 -10.02 23.92
C ALA A 40 0.97 -10.21 23.22
N LYS A 41 -0.09 -10.55 23.96
CA LYS A 41 -1.46 -10.62 23.41
C LYS A 41 -1.89 -9.28 22.81
N ALA A 42 -1.60 -8.18 23.50
CA ALA A 42 -1.95 -6.84 23.04
C ALA A 42 -1.18 -6.38 21.80
N ALA A 43 -0.01 -6.98 21.51
CA ALA A 43 0.79 -6.65 20.33
C ALA A 43 0.33 -7.37 19.04
N ILE A 44 -0.41 -8.48 19.15
CA ILE A 44 -0.83 -9.29 17.99
C ILE A 44 -1.69 -8.46 17.02
N GLY A 45 -1.25 -8.37 15.77
CA GLY A 45 -1.93 -7.64 14.71
C GLY A 45 -1.82 -6.12 14.83
N ILE A 46 -1.02 -5.60 15.76
CA ILE A 46 -0.82 -4.17 15.95
C ILE A 46 0.43 -3.71 15.23
N VAL A 47 0.29 -2.69 14.38
CA VAL A 47 1.42 -2.07 13.70
C VAL A 47 2.07 -1.00 14.57
N HIS A 48 3.38 -0.81 14.39
CA HIS A 48 4.14 0.25 15.03
C HIS A 48 3.52 1.64 14.75
N PRO A 49 3.49 2.59 15.71
CA PRO A 49 2.92 3.92 15.49
C PRO A 49 3.39 4.63 14.22
N ASN A 50 4.68 4.52 13.90
CA ASN A 50 5.27 5.13 12.70
C ASN A 50 4.81 4.49 11.37
N THR A 51 4.29 3.26 11.39
CA THR A 51 3.80 2.56 10.19
C THR A 51 2.28 2.63 10.03
N ARG A 52 1.56 3.19 11.02
CA ARG A 52 0.09 3.40 10.94
C ARG A 52 -0.35 4.16 9.69
N PRO A 53 0.33 5.23 9.23
CA PRO A 53 -0.07 5.92 7.99
C PRO A 53 -0.02 5.01 6.77
N ALA A 54 1.04 4.21 6.63
CA ALA A 54 1.18 3.25 5.53
C ALA A 54 0.14 2.13 5.62
N TYR A 55 -0.14 1.63 6.84
CA TYR A 55 -1.19 0.65 7.06
C TYR A 55 -2.57 1.16 6.60
N ASN A 56 -2.93 2.39 6.97
CA ASN A 56 -4.20 3.00 6.56
C ASN A 56 -4.26 3.22 5.04
N LEU A 57 -3.19 3.71 4.42
CA LEU A 57 -3.09 3.84 2.96
C LEU A 57 -3.36 2.50 2.25
N LEU A 58 -2.75 1.41 2.73
CA LEU A 58 -2.95 0.09 2.15
C LEU A 58 -4.38 -0.42 2.32
N LEU A 59 -5.04 -0.12 3.45
CA LEU A 59 -6.46 -0.43 3.64
C LEU A 59 -7.36 0.32 2.65
N GLU A 60 -7.07 1.61 2.42
CA GLU A 60 -7.77 2.45 1.45
C GLU A 60 -7.56 1.96 0.01
N GLU A 61 -6.36 1.44 -0.32
CA GLU A 61 -6.06 0.80 -1.60
C GLU A 61 -6.77 -0.55 -1.79
N GLY A 62 -7.37 -1.11 -0.75
CA GLY A 62 -8.17 -2.35 -0.83
C GLY A 62 -7.55 -3.56 -0.14
N LEU A 63 -6.38 -3.41 0.49
CA LEU A 63 -5.81 -4.48 1.30
C LEU A 63 -6.61 -4.70 2.58
N ARG A 64 -6.54 -5.92 3.13
CA ARG A 64 -7.29 -6.34 4.31
C ARG A 64 -6.41 -7.18 5.22
N TYR A 65 -6.63 -7.05 6.52
CA TYR A 65 -6.07 -7.96 7.51
C TYR A 65 -6.86 -9.28 7.48
N LYS A 66 -6.17 -10.41 7.25
CA LYS A 66 -6.77 -11.75 7.22
C LYS A 66 -6.25 -12.68 8.33
N GLY A 67 -5.74 -12.11 9.43
CA GLY A 67 -5.30 -12.88 10.60
C GLY A 67 -3.85 -13.38 10.58
N TYR A 68 -3.05 -12.93 9.61
CA TYR A 68 -1.61 -13.24 9.55
C TYR A 68 -0.79 -12.15 10.21
N VAL A 69 0.21 -12.55 11.00
CA VAL A 69 1.10 -11.63 11.69
C VAL A 69 2.56 -11.96 11.39
N ASP A 70 3.43 -10.97 11.50
CA ASP A 70 4.87 -11.16 11.45
C ASP A 70 5.35 -12.03 12.62
N ILE A 71 6.30 -12.91 12.34
CA ILE A 71 6.76 -13.94 13.27
C ILE A 71 7.74 -13.41 14.33
N PHE A 72 8.29 -12.22 14.14
CA PHE A 72 9.22 -11.57 15.06
C PHE A 72 8.52 -10.60 16.00
N ASP A 73 7.67 -9.71 15.48
CA ASP A 73 7.03 -8.64 16.26
C ASP A 73 5.50 -8.77 16.40
N GLY A 74 4.86 -9.69 15.69
CA GLY A 74 3.41 -9.87 15.73
C GLY A 74 2.63 -8.82 14.95
N GLY A 75 3.28 -7.97 14.16
CA GLY A 75 2.64 -6.92 13.36
C GLY A 75 1.70 -7.48 12.28
N ALA A 76 0.59 -6.79 12.00
CA ALA A 76 -0.38 -7.25 11.01
C ALA A 76 0.18 -7.34 9.59
N THR A 77 -0.08 -8.46 8.92
CA THR A 77 0.11 -8.62 7.48
C THR A 77 -1.18 -8.30 6.74
N LEU A 78 -1.07 -7.40 5.75
CA LEU A 78 -2.17 -7.03 4.87
C LEU A 78 -2.07 -7.76 3.53
N GLN A 79 -3.21 -8.15 2.98
CA GLN A 79 -3.28 -8.82 1.68
C GLN A 79 -4.53 -8.39 0.89
N ALA A 80 -4.44 -8.48 -0.43
CA ALA A 80 -5.55 -8.30 -1.36
C ALA A 80 -5.39 -9.27 -2.53
N ASP A 81 -6.51 -9.63 -3.14
CA ASP A 81 -6.50 -10.17 -4.51
C ASP A 81 -6.24 -8.99 -5.46
N ILE A 82 -5.47 -9.20 -6.53
CA ILE A 82 -5.00 -8.11 -7.41
C ILE A 82 -6.18 -7.33 -7.98
N GLU A 83 -7.22 -8.05 -8.39
CA GLU A 83 -8.45 -7.48 -8.93
C GLU A 83 -9.20 -6.61 -7.92
N ASN A 84 -8.89 -6.68 -6.63
CA ASN A 84 -9.50 -5.87 -5.58
C ASN A 84 -8.75 -4.57 -5.27
N LEU A 85 -7.53 -4.41 -5.79
CA LEU A 85 -6.73 -3.21 -5.59
C LEU A 85 -7.33 -2.02 -6.35
N ARG A 86 -7.49 -0.90 -5.65
CA ARG A 86 -7.99 0.36 -6.19
C ARG A 86 -7.12 0.83 -7.35
N ALA A 87 -5.81 0.88 -7.18
CA ALA A 87 -4.88 1.22 -8.26
C ALA A 87 -5.09 0.40 -9.54
N ILE A 88 -5.47 -0.87 -9.43
CA ILE A 88 -5.75 -1.73 -10.59
C ILE A 88 -7.11 -1.39 -11.22
N LYS A 89 -8.16 -1.20 -10.40
CA LYS A 89 -9.52 -0.91 -10.88
C LYS A 89 -9.69 0.49 -11.46
N GLU A 90 -9.08 1.47 -10.82
CA GLU A 90 -9.32 2.89 -11.08
C GLU A 90 -8.27 3.53 -11.96
N SER A 91 -7.13 2.88 -12.18
CA SER A 91 -6.15 3.42 -13.13
C SER A 91 -6.65 3.31 -14.56
N GLN A 92 -6.30 4.30 -15.37
CA GLN A 92 -6.75 4.42 -16.75
C GLN A 92 -5.55 4.63 -17.66
N SER A 93 -5.56 4.01 -18.85
CA SER A 93 -4.59 4.31 -19.89
C SER A 93 -5.12 5.48 -20.73
N VAL A 94 -4.29 6.50 -20.90
CA VAL A 94 -4.61 7.74 -21.63
C VAL A 94 -3.44 8.12 -22.53
N THR A 95 -3.73 8.90 -23.56
CA THR A 95 -2.72 9.39 -24.50
C THR A 95 -2.13 10.71 -24.02
N VAL A 96 -0.81 10.86 -24.09
CA VAL A 96 -0.12 12.10 -23.76
C VAL A 96 -0.29 13.12 -24.87
N GLN A 97 -0.64 14.35 -24.49
CA GLN A 97 -0.51 15.53 -25.34
C GLN A 97 0.50 16.50 -24.72
N VAL A 98 1.62 16.75 -25.40
CA VAL A 98 2.63 17.68 -24.89
C VAL A 98 2.27 19.11 -25.30
N GLU A 99 2.11 19.98 -24.31
CA GLU A 99 1.71 21.38 -24.51
C GLU A 99 2.65 22.35 -23.78
N GLN A 100 2.57 23.62 -24.14
CA GLN A 100 3.20 24.69 -23.36
C GLN A 100 2.49 24.84 -22.01
N THR A 101 3.23 25.17 -20.95
CA THR A 101 2.70 25.27 -19.58
C THR A 101 1.46 26.19 -19.48
N GLU A 102 1.42 27.26 -20.26
CA GLU A 102 0.31 28.23 -20.31
C GLU A 102 -1.00 27.63 -20.84
N ASN A 103 -0.93 26.57 -21.65
CA ASN A 103 -2.09 25.91 -22.25
C ASN A 103 -2.65 24.77 -21.40
N ILE A 104 -1.99 24.43 -20.28
CA ILE A 104 -2.37 23.30 -19.44
C ILE A 104 -3.17 23.83 -18.25
N ALA A 105 -4.43 23.41 -18.17
CA ALA A 105 -5.26 23.70 -17.01
C ALA A 105 -4.75 22.90 -15.80
N VAL A 106 -4.23 23.62 -14.80
CA VAL A 106 -3.89 23.05 -13.49
C VAL A 106 -5.14 23.01 -12.64
N GLY A 107 -5.50 21.81 -12.15
CA GLY A 107 -6.59 21.60 -11.21
C GLY A 107 -6.10 21.37 -9.78
N ASP A 108 -7.05 21.22 -8.85
CA ASP A 108 -6.76 20.93 -7.44
C ASP A 108 -6.51 19.44 -7.16
N GLU A 109 -6.95 18.57 -8.08
CA GLU A 109 -6.78 17.13 -7.95
C GLU A 109 -5.42 16.70 -8.48
N SER A 110 -4.73 15.86 -7.71
CA SER A 110 -3.45 15.27 -8.11
C SER A 110 -3.61 13.84 -8.65
N TYR A 111 -2.75 13.51 -9.60
CA TYR A 111 -2.74 12.24 -10.31
C TYR A 111 -1.32 11.68 -10.35
N ILE A 112 -1.15 10.41 -10.01
CA ILE A 112 0.07 9.65 -10.32
C ILE A 112 -0.03 9.21 -11.77
N VAL A 113 1.00 9.53 -12.54
CA VAL A 113 1.13 9.17 -13.96
C VAL A 113 2.36 8.31 -14.12
N ALA A 114 2.24 7.17 -14.79
CA ALA A 114 3.33 6.26 -15.08
C ALA A 114 3.44 5.97 -16.58
N ASN A 115 4.66 5.75 -17.07
CA ASN A 115 4.91 5.48 -18.49
C ASN A 115 4.67 4.01 -18.91
N ASP A 116 4.31 3.13 -17.97
CA ASP A 116 4.10 1.68 -18.19
C ASP A 116 5.26 0.99 -18.94
N ASP A 117 6.49 1.54 -18.89
CA ASP A 117 7.69 0.95 -19.47
C ASP A 117 8.37 0.03 -18.45
N TYR A 118 8.71 -1.20 -18.85
CA TYR A 118 9.28 -2.19 -17.94
C TYR A 118 10.74 -1.91 -17.56
N GLU A 119 11.58 -1.47 -18.51
CA GLU A 119 13.01 -1.27 -18.27
C GLU A 119 13.31 0.13 -17.72
N ASN A 120 12.56 1.12 -18.19
CA ASN A 120 12.72 2.53 -17.91
C ASN A 120 11.48 3.11 -17.21
N TYR A 121 10.89 2.34 -16.28
CA TYR A 121 9.72 2.75 -15.53
C TYR A 121 9.93 4.13 -14.88
N ARG A 122 9.01 5.05 -15.12
CA ARG A 122 8.96 6.36 -14.47
C ARG A 122 7.53 6.64 -14.03
N ALA A 123 7.40 7.28 -12.87
CA ALA A 123 6.13 7.83 -12.42
C ALA A 123 6.33 9.21 -11.81
N ILE A 124 5.40 10.12 -12.06
CA ILE A 124 5.40 11.48 -11.49
C ILE A 124 4.02 11.84 -10.97
N LEU A 125 3.96 12.88 -10.13
CA LEU A 125 2.71 13.49 -9.70
C LEU A 125 2.39 14.69 -10.61
N VAL A 126 1.17 14.75 -11.15
CA VAL A 126 0.68 15.89 -11.94
C VAL A 126 -0.64 16.41 -11.42
N TYR A 127 -0.97 17.65 -11.77
CA TYR A 127 -2.22 18.33 -11.42
C TYR A 127 -3.07 18.64 -12.66
N SER A 128 -2.72 18.08 -13.82
CA SER A 128 -3.55 18.13 -15.02
C SER A 128 -4.51 16.95 -15.04
N LYS A 129 -5.80 17.25 -15.12
CA LYS A 129 -6.86 16.23 -15.17
C LYS A 129 -6.96 15.65 -16.58
N PRO A 130 -6.95 14.31 -16.75
CA PRO A 130 -7.23 13.71 -18.05
C PRO A 130 -8.61 14.11 -18.56
N HIS A 131 -8.71 14.53 -19.83
CA HIS A 131 -9.95 14.87 -20.50
C HIS A 131 -10.06 14.11 -21.82
N GLN A 132 -11.18 13.45 -22.07
CA GLN A 132 -11.40 12.66 -23.30
C GLN A 132 -10.26 11.67 -23.63
N ASN A 133 -9.74 10.96 -22.61
CA ASN A 133 -8.60 10.04 -22.70
C ASN A 133 -7.27 10.69 -23.13
N ILE A 134 -7.15 12.00 -22.98
CA ILE A 134 -5.92 12.75 -23.23
C ILE A 134 -5.45 13.36 -21.91
N LEU A 135 -4.17 13.17 -21.60
CA LEU A 135 -3.48 13.85 -20.52
C LEU A 135 -2.53 14.89 -21.10
N GLN A 136 -2.77 16.15 -20.78
CA GLN A 136 -1.86 17.22 -21.16
C GLN A 136 -0.69 17.29 -20.19
N LEU A 137 0.54 17.28 -20.73
CA LEU A 137 1.77 17.36 -19.97
C LEU A 137 2.64 18.50 -20.49
N THR A 138 3.37 19.16 -19.60
CA THR A 138 4.43 20.07 -20.02
C THR A 138 5.56 19.28 -20.66
N LYS A 139 6.39 19.94 -21.47
CA LYS A 139 7.60 19.33 -22.01
C LYS A 139 8.53 18.78 -20.91
N GLU A 140 8.61 19.46 -19.78
CA GLU A 140 9.40 19.00 -18.63
C GLU A 140 8.84 17.70 -18.03
N GLN A 141 7.53 17.64 -17.82
CA GLN A 141 6.86 16.44 -17.28
C GLN A 141 6.99 15.25 -18.24
N ALA A 142 6.82 15.48 -19.54
CA ALA A 142 6.99 14.46 -20.56
C ALA A 142 8.44 13.90 -20.56
N ASN A 143 9.44 14.77 -20.43
CA ASN A 143 10.84 14.37 -20.31
C ASN A 143 11.10 13.57 -19.01
N GLN A 144 10.52 13.96 -17.87
CA GLN A 144 10.66 13.24 -16.60
C GLN A 144 10.05 11.82 -16.68
N LEU A 145 8.95 11.67 -17.42
CA LEU A 145 8.30 10.39 -17.69
C LEU A 145 8.95 9.59 -18.83
N ASN A 146 9.87 10.19 -19.58
CA ASN A 146 10.44 9.62 -20.80
C ASN A 146 9.36 9.22 -21.82
N VAL A 147 8.44 10.15 -22.11
CA VAL A 147 7.33 9.95 -23.06
C VAL A 147 7.25 11.12 -24.05
N GLU A 148 6.60 10.87 -25.19
CA GLU A 148 6.40 11.86 -26.25
C GLU A 148 4.91 12.09 -26.52
N ASN A 149 4.61 13.03 -27.42
CA ASN A 149 3.25 13.26 -27.87
C ASN A 149 2.68 11.99 -28.52
N GLY A 150 1.50 11.53 -28.08
CA GLY A 150 0.89 10.30 -28.56
C GLY A 150 1.29 9.03 -27.79
N SER A 151 2.26 9.10 -26.86
CA SER A 151 2.57 7.97 -25.97
C SER A 151 1.38 7.62 -25.07
N LEU A 152 1.25 6.35 -24.71
CA LEU A 152 0.29 5.90 -23.71
C LEU A 152 0.92 5.98 -22.32
N VAL A 153 0.15 6.46 -21.35
CA VAL A 153 0.53 6.51 -19.93
C VAL A 153 -0.62 5.98 -19.09
N ARG A 154 -0.29 5.44 -17.92
CA ARG A 154 -1.27 5.04 -16.91
C ARG A 154 -1.44 6.15 -15.89
N VAL A 155 -2.68 6.48 -15.58
CA VAL A 155 -3.04 7.55 -14.66
C VAL A 155 -3.91 7.02 -13.55
N LEU A 156 -3.62 7.42 -12.31
CA LEU A 156 -4.40 7.11 -11.12
C LEU A 156 -4.58 8.39 -10.29
N SER A 157 -5.81 8.72 -9.92
CA SER A 157 -6.04 9.84 -8.97
C SER A 157 -5.43 9.50 -7.62
N VAL A 158 -4.77 10.44 -6.94
CA VAL A 158 -4.27 10.20 -5.57
C VAL A 158 -5.42 10.17 -4.57
N HIS A 159 -6.48 10.94 -4.82
CA HIS A 159 -7.63 11.00 -3.94
C HIS A 159 -8.46 9.71 -4.05
N VAL A 160 -8.46 8.94 -2.97
CA VAL A 160 -9.39 7.82 -2.78
C VAL A 160 -10.79 8.42 -2.75
N LYS A 161 -11.59 8.18 -3.80
CA LYS A 161 -13.00 8.56 -3.79
C LYS A 161 -13.64 7.80 -2.64
N GLN A 162 -14.05 8.52 -1.59
CA GLN A 162 -14.80 7.89 -0.53
C GLN A 162 -16.07 7.33 -1.13
N VAL A 163 -16.16 6.00 -1.21
CA VAL A 163 -17.40 5.32 -1.55
C VAL A 163 -18.33 5.62 -0.38
N SER A 164 -19.22 6.58 -0.56
CA SER A 164 -20.33 6.89 0.33
C SER A 164 -21.37 5.77 0.25
N SER A 165 -20.97 4.54 0.58
CA SER A 165 -21.89 3.47 0.94
C SER A 165 -22.07 3.51 2.45
N PRO A 166 -23.29 3.81 2.97
CA PRO A 166 -23.59 3.82 4.40
C PRO A 166 -23.16 2.53 5.13
N GLU A 167 -23.11 1.41 4.41
CA GLU A 167 -22.69 0.10 4.94
C GLU A 167 -21.17 -0.01 5.22
N VAL A 168 -20.32 0.72 4.49
CA VAL A 168 -18.86 0.68 4.66
C VAL A 168 -18.41 1.59 5.78
N VAL A 169 -19.05 2.76 5.92
CA VAL A 169 -18.83 3.67 7.06
C VAL A 169 -19.23 3.00 8.38
N ASN A 170 -20.29 2.19 8.37
CA ASN A 170 -20.66 1.36 9.52
C ASN A 170 -19.67 0.22 9.79
N LYS A 171 -19.06 -0.39 8.76
CA LYS A 171 -17.97 -1.38 8.94
C LYS A 171 -16.68 -0.76 9.47
N LEU A 172 -16.35 0.46 9.07
CA LEU A 172 -15.18 1.19 9.57
C LEU A 172 -15.34 1.62 11.04
N LYS A 173 -16.56 2.01 11.44
CA LYS A 173 -16.91 2.18 12.86
C LYS A 173 -16.91 0.85 13.61
N ALA A 174 -17.32 -0.25 12.97
CA ALA A 174 -17.21 -1.59 13.53
C ALA A 174 -15.76 -2.09 13.61
N THR A 175 -14.76 -1.47 12.97
CA THR A 175 -13.34 -1.77 13.24
C THR A 175 -12.82 -1.20 14.57
N GLU A 176 -13.67 -0.56 15.39
CA GLU A 176 -13.46 -0.57 16.84
C GLU A 176 -13.50 -2.00 17.43
N HIS A 177 -13.84 -3.01 16.63
CA HIS A 177 -13.62 -4.42 16.94
C HIS A 177 -12.14 -4.84 16.81
N PHE A 178 -11.26 -4.14 17.52
CA PHE A 178 -10.19 -4.80 18.28
C PHE A 178 -10.76 -5.20 19.66
N ARG A 179 -11.95 -5.79 19.69
CA ARG A 179 -12.34 -6.64 20.81
C ARG A 179 -11.78 -8.01 20.50
N MET A 180 -10.61 -8.26 21.07
CA MET A 180 -10.20 -9.56 21.60
C MET A 180 -11.27 -10.64 21.40
N ALA A 181 -11.18 -11.38 20.30
CA ALA A 181 -11.72 -12.73 20.28
C ALA A 181 -10.75 -13.58 21.10
N VAL A 182 -10.90 -13.47 22.43
CA VAL A 182 -10.56 -14.56 23.34
C VAL A 182 -11.76 -15.48 23.29
N ASN A 183 -11.56 -16.70 22.79
CA ASN A 183 -12.40 -17.82 23.19
C ASN A 183 -11.59 -18.63 24.18
#